data_AF-A0A7C5J502-F1
#
_entry.id   AF-A0A7C5J502-F1
#
_cell.length_a   1.000
_cell.length_b   1.000
_cell.length_c   1.000
_cell.angle_alpha   90.00
_cell.angle_beta   90.00
_cell.angle_gamma   90.00
#
_symmetry.space_group_name_H-M   'P 1'
#
loop_
_entity.id
_entity.type
_entity.pdbx_description
1 polymer ?
#
loop_
_entity_poly.entity_id
_entity_poly.type
_entity_poly.pdbx_seq_one_letter_code
_entity_poly.pdbx_strand_id
1 'polypeptide(L)'
;MTQRPGRLRALHDDVREALSELELELDSLAQDGWLAPGELARAAAGSEPLLMRAAPPEGKAAERRTPSPRPLWWIRSDGGPELEAVPMRGGTKLSLRAIGLRLERRAELCCDAPKCDVERVVGQLWLDVGEGESFLLAEVQGDEGDLTAVGEAGRALAARLSVDAKGLPEPGATLAPDGPALDARRLCRWSLRREGEHFVLRDHARLGPREAVPREIAILIAMALVFAGSWYATWASYVAERYTTAAIAGATALVMTFFVLTMAQILRHSLAFRGDNEALMWMARDQLVVAPWHDRDGAIDVGTAGRYGASISLAELASIELVPLSSGRALRCDTAHGLIDLGVLEDEEQAERWLAALRRLVKATAHDGRARGAKSSGRSPAAPALALMMLLLGCTP
;
A
#
# COMPACT_ATOMS: atom_id res chain seq x y z
N MET A 1 9.32 -2.26 -18.04
CA MET A 1 9.50 -3.34 -17.06
C MET A 1 8.17 -4.05 -16.95
N THR A 2 8.10 -5.33 -17.31
CA THR A 2 6.89 -6.16 -17.19
C THR A 2 6.82 -6.70 -15.76
N GLN A 3 5.69 -6.48 -15.06
CA GLN A 3 5.43 -7.12 -13.77
C GLN A 3 5.67 -8.62 -13.87
N ARG A 4 6.41 -9.18 -12.90
CA ARG A 4 6.63 -10.62 -12.83
C ARG A 4 5.43 -11.29 -12.13
N PRO A 5 4.72 -12.22 -12.79
CA PRO A 5 3.47 -12.82 -12.29
C PRO A 5 3.59 -13.63 -10.98
N GLY A 6 4.79 -13.84 -10.44
CA GLY A 6 5.00 -14.57 -9.18
C GLY A 6 4.70 -13.77 -7.90
N ARG A 7 4.64 -12.44 -7.97
CA ARG A 7 4.67 -11.52 -6.82
C ARG A 7 3.40 -11.52 -5.97
N LEU A 8 2.24 -11.39 -6.62
CA LEU A 8 0.95 -11.41 -5.93
C LEU A 8 0.51 -12.83 -5.56
N ARG A 9 1.14 -13.85 -6.16
CA ARG A 9 0.83 -15.25 -5.88
C ARG A 9 1.04 -15.61 -4.42
N ALA A 10 2.17 -15.21 -3.81
CA ALA A 10 2.45 -15.53 -2.41
C ALA A 10 1.43 -14.88 -1.45
N LEU A 11 1.05 -13.62 -1.69
CA LEU A 11 -0.02 -12.97 -0.92
C LEU A 11 -1.35 -13.68 -1.12
N HIS A 12 -1.71 -14.01 -2.35
CA HIS A 12 -2.94 -14.73 -2.66
C HIS A 12 -2.97 -16.13 -2.04
N ASP A 13 -1.82 -16.80 -1.93
CA ASP A 13 -1.69 -18.10 -1.28
C ASP A 13 -1.90 -17.96 0.25
N ASP A 14 -1.25 -16.99 0.91
CA ASP A 14 -1.47 -16.68 2.34
C ASP A 14 -2.96 -16.33 2.62
N VAL A 15 -3.58 -15.53 1.75
CA VAL A 15 -4.97 -15.10 1.90
C VAL A 15 -5.94 -16.24 1.62
N ARG A 16 -5.65 -17.11 0.64
CA ARG A 16 -6.45 -18.30 0.36
C ARG A 16 -6.44 -19.26 1.55
N GLU A 17 -5.27 -19.48 2.14
CA GLU A 17 -5.15 -20.28 3.37
C GLU A 17 -6.02 -19.69 4.49
N ALA A 18 -5.91 -18.37 4.74
CA ALA A 18 -6.74 -17.70 5.74
C ALA A 18 -8.25 -17.86 5.47
N LEU A 19 -8.69 -17.61 4.24
CA LEU A 19 -10.11 -17.70 3.88
C LEU A 19 -10.64 -19.14 3.93
N SER A 20 -9.79 -20.14 3.68
CA SER A 20 -10.19 -21.55 3.79
C SER A 20 -10.58 -21.95 5.21
N GLU A 21 -9.99 -21.33 6.24
CA GLU A 21 -10.40 -21.50 7.64
C GLU A 21 -11.82 -20.99 7.91
N LEU A 22 -12.26 -19.99 7.13
CA LEU A 22 -13.62 -19.45 7.14
C LEU A 22 -14.53 -20.15 6.12
N GLU A 23 -14.09 -21.26 5.51
CA GLU A 23 -14.81 -21.98 4.45
C GLU A 23 -15.16 -21.09 3.23
N LEU A 24 -14.27 -20.15 2.90
CA LEU A 24 -14.42 -19.21 1.79
C LEU A 24 -13.29 -19.38 0.77
N GLU A 25 -13.61 -19.07 -0.48
CA GLU A 25 -12.65 -19.04 -1.58
C GLU A 25 -12.09 -17.63 -1.78
N LEU A 26 -10.95 -17.52 -2.47
CA LEU A 26 -10.25 -16.26 -2.71
C LEU A 26 -11.06 -15.26 -3.57
N ASP A 27 -11.98 -15.76 -4.39
CA ASP A 27 -12.90 -15.00 -5.23
C ASP A 27 -14.23 -14.65 -4.53
N SER A 28 -14.37 -14.97 -3.23
CA SER A 28 -15.52 -14.56 -2.43
C SER A 28 -15.61 -13.04 -2.36
N LEU A 29 -16.82 -12.51 -2.53
CA LEU A 29 -17.09 -11.08 -2.39
C LEU A 29 -16.78 -10.63 -0.96
N ALA A 30 -16.01 -9.56 -0.83
CA ALA A 30 -15.61 -9.00 0.45
C ALA A 30 -15.91 -7.50 0.50
N GLN A 31 -16.19 -7.00 1.71
CA GLN A 31 -16.51 -5.60 1.94
C GLN A 31 -15.38 -4.92 2.70
N ASP A 32 -15.08 -3.69 2.28
CA ASP A 32 -14.11 -2.83 2.92
C ASP A 32 -14.74 -1.47 3.20
N GLY A 33 -15.11 -1.24 4.47
CA GLY A 33 -15.74 -0.01 4.91
C GLY A 33 -14.83 1.22 4.86
N TRP A 34 -13.51 1.05 4.71
CA TRP A 34 -12.58 2.16 4.46
C TRP A 34 -12.61 2.62 3.00
N LEU A 35 -12.86 1.69 2.08
CA LEU A 35 -12.92 1.96 0.65
C LEU A 35 -14.30 2.46 0.23
N ALA A 36 -15.36 1.75 0.65
CA ALA A 36 -16.74 1.97 0.20
C ALA A 36 -17.77 1.65 1.32
N PRO A 37 -17.99 2.56 2.28
CA PRO A 37 -18.93 2.31 3.38
C PRO A 37 -20.38 2.06 2.91
N GLY A 38 -20.80 2.68 1.80
CA GLY A 38 -22.14 2.44 1.22
C GLY A 38 -22.34 1.01 0.71
N GLU A 39 -21.28 0.34 0.27
CA GLU A 39 -21.34 -1.06 -0.15
C GLU A 39 -21.41 -2.02 1.03
N LEU A 40 -20.65 -1.73 2.08
CA LEU A 40 -20.77 -2.44 3.34
C LEU A 40 -22.20 -2.38 3.87
N ALA A 41 -22.84 -1.20 3.82
CA ALA A 41 -24.24 -1.05 4.21
C ALA A 41 -25.19 -1.94 3.38
N ARG A 42 -25.03 -1.96 2.05
CA ARG A 42 -25.85 -2.78 1.17
C ARG A 42 -25.65 -4.28 1.40
N ALA A 43 -24.40 -4.71 1.49
CA ALA A 43 -24.07 -6.11 1.71
C ALA A 43 -24.59 -6.60 3.08
N ALA A 44 -24.50 -5.75 4.11
CA ALA A 44 -25.04 -6.05 5.43
C ALA A 44 -26.58 -6.16 5.44
N ALA A 45 -27.27 -5.41 4.59
CA ALA A 45 -28.73 -5.52 4.43
C ALA A 45 -29.17 -6.77 3.64
N GLY A 46 -28.25 -7.46 2.96
CA GLY A 46 -28.53 -8.70 2.22
C GLY A 46 -28.65 -9.93 3.11
N SER A 47 -29.11 -11.04 2.52
CA SER A 47 -29.25 -12.34 3.20
C SER A 47 -28.03 -13.25 3.07
N GLU A 48 -27.15 -13.00 2.09
CA GLU A 48 -25.95 -13.81 1.86
C GLU A 48 -24.93 -13.65 3.00
N PRO A 49 -24.03 -14.63 3.22
CA PRO A 49 -22.89 -14.48 4.12
C PRO A 49 -22.10 -13.20 3.80
N LEU A 50 -21.73 -12.48 4.84
CA LEU A 50 -21.02 -11.22 4.74
C LEU A 50 -19.57 -11.41 5.16
N LEU A 51 -18.63 -11.26 4.22
CA LEU A 51 -17.20 -11.18 4.47
C LEU A 51 -16.77 -9.71 4.54
N MET A 52 -16.14 -9.31 5.63
CA MET A 52 -15.67 -7.95 5.88
C MET A 52 -14.18 -7.94 6.18
N ARG A 53 -13.52 -6.85 5.82
CA ARG A 53 -12.19 -6.53 6.31
C ARG A 53 -12.29 -5.64 7.54
N ALA A 54 -11.50 -5.97 8.55
CA ALA A 54 -11.50 -5.28 9.82
C ALA A 54 -10.09 -5.09 10.37
N ALA A 55 -9.90 -4.10 11.24
CA ALA A 55 -8.63 -3.85 11.88
C ALA A 55 -8.77 -3.82 13.40
N PRO A 56 -7.86 -4.47 14.16
CA PRO A 56 -7.86 -4.35 15.61
C PRO A 56 -7.46 -2.92 16.01
N PRO A 57 -7.67 -2.53 17.28
CA PRO A 57 -7.32 -1.20 17.76
C PRO A 57 -5.81 -1.00 17.61
N GLU A 58 -5.41 0.23 17.31
CA GLU A 58 -3.99 0.55 17.22
C GLU A 58 -3.29 0.26 18.55
N GLY A 59 -2.15 -0.42 18.49
CA GLY A 59 -1.28 -0.54 19.65
C GLY A 59 -0.67 0.81 20.01
N LYS A 60 -0.19 0.96 21.26
CA LYS A 60 0.59 2.15 21.65
C LYS A 60 1.72 2.37 20.63
N ALA A 61 1.80 3.59 20.09
CA ALA A 61 2.83 3.94 19.14
C ALA A 61 4.22 3.63 19.73
N ALA A 62 4.95 2.69 19.14
CA ALA A 62 6.37 2.58 19.39
C ALA A 62 7.04 3.85 18.84
N GLU A 63 8.12 4.34 19.46
CA GLU A 63 8.88 5.56 19.10
C GLU A 63 9.42 5.62 17.64
N ARG A 64 9.08 4.66 16.79
CA ARG A 64 9.36 4.70 15.35
C ARG A 64 8.35 5.59 14.65
N ARG A 65 8.79 6.31 13.61
CA ARG A 65 8.02 7.31 12.84
C ARG A 65 6.66 6.84 12.29
N THR A 66 6.37 5.54 12.28
CA THR A 66 5.02 4.97 12.11
C THR A 66 4.92 3.70 12.96
N PRO A 67 3.87 3.50 13.77
CA PRO A 67 3.67 2.23 14.47
C PRO A 67 3.62 1.07 13.47
N SER A 68 4.17 -0.09 13.83
CA SER A 68 3.96 -1.29 13.02
C SER A 68 2.47 -1.65 13.10
N PRO A 69 1.72 -1.58 11.99
CA PRO A 69 0.29 -1.87 12.00
C PRO A 69 0.06 -3.30 12.48
N ARG A 70 -0.94 -3.47 13.33
CA ARG A 70 -1.45 -4.81 13.64
C ARG A 70 -2.05 -5.43 12.37
N PRO A 71 -1.99 -6.76 12.23
CA PRO A 71 -2.54 -7.43 11.06
C PRO A 71 -4.03 -7.12 10.90
N LEU A 72 -4.46 -6.91 9.66
CA LEU A 72 -5.89 -6.85 9.32
C LEU A 72 -6.52 -8.23 9.49
N TRP A 73 -7.83 -8.25 9.61
CA TRP A 73 -8.63 -9.45 9.82
C TRP A 73 -9.70 -9.57 8.75
N TRP A 74 -9.97 -10.81 8.36
CA TRP A 74 -11.21 -11.20 7.71
C TRP A 74 -12.21 -11.56 8.78
N ILE A 75 -13.43 -11.02 8.70
CA ILE A 75 -14.55 -11.35 9.59
C ILE A 75 -15.72 -11.80 8.73
N ARG A 76 -16.20 -13.02 8.95
CA ARG A 76 -17.39 -13.60 8.32
C ARG A 76 -18.58 -13.54 9.28
N SER A 77 -19.74 -13.15 8.74
CA SER A 77 -21.03 -13.19 9.43
C SER A 77 -22.06 -13.92 8.56
N ASP A 78 -22.70 -14.95 9.11
CA ASP A 78 -23.82 -15.66 8.47
C ASP A 78 -25.19 -15.08 8.84
N GLY A 79 -25.21 -13.95 9.56
CA GLY A 79 -26.42 -13.38 10.17
C GLY A 79 -26.54 -13.77 11.64
N GLY A 80 -26.91 -12.80 12.49
CA GLY A 80 -26.85 -12.92 13.94
C GLY A 80 -25.49 -12.54 14.54
N PRO A 81 -25.34 -12.63 15.88
CA PRO A 81 -24.22 -12.04 16.59
C PRO A 81 -22.94 -12.89 16.57
N GLU A 82 -23.02 -14.17 16.19
CA GLU A 82 -21.87 -15.05 16.13
C GLU A 82 -21.07 -14.79 14.84
N LEU A 83 -19.75 -14.70 14.98
CA LEU A 83 -18.82 -14.30 13.93
C LEU A 83 -17.62 -15.25 13.91
N GLU A 84 -17.07 -15.46 12.73
CA GLU A 84 -15.77 -16.12 12.57
C GLU A 84 -14.76 -15.10 12.06
N ALA A 85 -13.56 -15.10 12.63
CA ALA A 85 -12.51 -14.16 12.26
C ALA A 85 -11.15 -14.85 12.12
N VAL A 86 -10.36 -14.43 11.14
CA VAL A 86 -8.99 -14.91 10.92
C VAL A 86 -8.09 -13.75 10.51
N PRO A 87 -6.80 -13.72 10.93
CA PRO A 87 -5.88 -12.73 10.41
C PRO A 87 -5.76 -12.84 8.88
N MET A 88 -5.69 -11.71 8.18
CA MET A 88 -5.81 -11.60 6.73
C MET A 88 -4.83 -12.50 5.95
N ARG A 89 -3.68 -12.80 6.54
CA ARG A 89 -2.56 -13.54 5.94
C ARG A 89 -2.23 -14.84 6.67
N GLY A 90 -3.26 -15.47 7.22
CA GLY A 90 -3.14 -16.73 7.97
C GLY A 90 -2.87 -16.51 9.46
N GLY A 91 -3.21 -17.52 10.24
CA GLY A 91 -3.18 -17.49 11.70
C GLY A 91 -4.33 -18.29 12.29
N THR A 92 -4.52 -18.18 13.60
CA THR A 92 -5.58 -18.93 14.29
C THR A 92 -6.94 -18.29 14.05
N LYS A 93 -7.90 -19.09 13.57
CA LYS A 93 -9.31 -18.71 13.52
C LYS A 93 -9.85 -18.49 14.93
N LEU A 94 -10.62 -17.42 15.09
CA LEU A 94 -11.34 -17.08 16.30
C LEU A 94 -12.84 -17.14 16.05
N SER A 95 -13.58 -17.72 17.00
CA SER A 95 -15.02 -17.56 17.11
C SER A 95 -15.29 -16.37 18.02
N LEU A 96 -15.96 -15.34 17.48
CA LEU A 96 -16.26 -14.10 18.18
C LEU A 96 -17.77 -13.96 18.32
N ARG A 97 -18.20 -13.19 19.32
CA ARG A 97 -19.59 -12.78 19.46
C ARG A 97 -19.68 -11.26 19.48
N ALA A 98 -20.40 -10.70 18.52
CA ALA A 98 -20.74 -9.29 18.47
C ALA A 98 -21.61 -8.93 19.68
N ILE A 99 -21.22 -7.87 20.38
CA ILE A 99 -21.98 -7.32 21.52
C ILE A 99 -22.59 -5.95 21.21
N GLY A 100 -22.07 -5.25 20.21
CA GLY A 100 -22.58 -3.95 19.80
C GLY A 100 -21.77 -3.32 18.69
N LEU A 101 -22.32 -2.26 18.12
CA LEU A 101 -21.62 -1.36 17.22
C LEU A 101 -21.59 0.04 17.82
N ARG A 102 -20.50 0.76 17.60
CA ARG A 102 -20.37 2.15 18.02
C ARG A 102 -19.72 2.98 16.93
N LEU A 103 -20.30 4.14 16.65
CA LEU A 103 -19.67 5.16 15.82
C LEU A 103 -19.04 6.21 16.74
N GLU A 104 -17.72 6.23 16.80
CA GLU A 104 -16.99 7.33 17.44
C GLU A 104 -16.86 8.49 16.47
N ARG A 105 -17.07 9.70 16.99
CA ARG A 105 -16.86 10.95 16.26
C ARG A 105 -15.85 11.79 16.99
N ARG A 106 -14.87 12.32 16.25
CA ARG A 106 -13.87 13.24 16.78
C ARG A 106 -13.80 14.45 15.87
N ALA A 107 -13.86 15.63 16.47
CA ALA A 107 -13.54 16.86 15.77
C ALA A 107 -12.02 17.05 15.78
N GLU A 108 -11.45 17.32 14.61
CA GLU A 108 -10.03 17.54 14.43
C GLU A 108 -9.79 18.77 13.58
N LEU A 109 -8.68 19.46 13.82
CA LEU A 109 -8.31 20.61 13.01
C LEU A 109 -8.02 20.20 11.57
N CYS A 110 -8.45 21.04 10.63
CA CYS A 110 -8.28 20.82 9.20
C CYS A 110 -6.83 20.66 8.76
N CYS A 111 -5.94 21.46 9.36
CA CYS A 111 -4.53 21.56 9.03
C CYS A 111 -3.76 22.15 10.22
N ASP A 112 -2.42 22.08 10.21
CA ASP A 112 -1.57 22.67 11.25
C ASP A 112 -1.26 24.16 10.99
N ALA A 113 -1.97 24.81 10.05
CA ALA A 113 -1.74 26.21 9.73
C ALA A 113 -2.02 27.10 10.96
N PRO A 114 -1.13 28.04 11.30
CA PRO A 114 -1.34 28.97 12.40
C PRO A 114 -2.56 29.83 12.06
N LYS A 115 -3.68 29.57 12.74
CA LYS A 115 -5.04 30.15 12.58
C LYS A 115 -6.07 29.33 11.77
N CYS A 116 -5.83 28.06 11.39
CA CYS A 116 -6.97 27.21 10.99
C CYS A 116 -7.82 26.89 12.23
N ASP A 117 -9.08 27.32 12.19
CA ASP A 117 -10.16 26.96 13.12
C ASP A 117 -11.22 26.05 12.46
N VAL A 118 -11.03 25.72 11.19
CA VAL A 118 -11.89 24.78 10.47
C VAL A 118 -11.69 23.40 11.10
N GLU A 119 -12.76 22.85 11.65
CA GLU A 119 -12.79 21.49 12.15
C GLU A 119 -13.32 20.54 11.09
N ARG A 120 -12.83 19.30 11.12
CA ARG A 120 -13.34 18.18 10.36
C ARG A 120 -13.76 17.09 11.30
N VAL A 121 -14.74 16.31 10.88
CA VAL A 121 -15.20 15.20 11.67
C VAL A 121 -14.59 13.92 11.12
N VAL A 122 -13.98 13.16 12.02
CA VAL A 122 -13.53 11.79 11.77
C VAL A 122 -14.58 10.87 12.38
N GLY A 123 -15.15 9.99 11.56
CA GLY A 123 -16.10 8.97 11.96
C GLY A 123 -15.47 7.60 11.88
N GLN A 124 -15.44 6.87 13.00
CA GLN A 124 -14.92 5.51 13.09
C GLN A 124 -16.01 4.55 13.56
N LEU A 125 -16.36 3.57 12.72
CA LEU A 125 -17.30 2.51 13.06
C LEU A 125 -16.55 1.32 13.65
N TRP A 126 -16.78 1.08 14.93
CA TRP A 126 -16.22 -0.03 15.67
C TRP A 126 -17.27 -1.10 15.93
N LEU A 127 -16.89 -2.35 15.70
CA LEU A 127 -17.57 -3.54 16.16
C LEU A 127 -16.97 -3.96 17.49
N ASP A 128 -17.77 -3.92 18.54
CA ASP A 128 -17.39 -4.42 19.84
C ASP A 128 -17.70 -5.93 19.89
N VAL A 129 -16.71 -6.71 20.30
CA VAL A 129 -16.84 -8.16 20.53
C VAL A 129 -16.56 -8.48 22.00
N GLY A 130 -16.88 -9.70 22.44
CA GLY A 130 -16.66 -10.14 23.83
C GLY A 130 -15.26 -9.81 24.39
N GLU A 131 -15.13 -9.82 25.72
CA GLU A 131 -13.85 -9.60 26.43
C GLU A 131 -13.21 -8.21 26.29
N GLY A 132 -13.97 -7.22 25.80
CA GLY A 132 -13.50 -5.84 25.69
C GLY A 132 -12.63 -5.59 24.45
N GLU A 133 -12.64 -6.52 23.49
CA GLU A 133 -12.00 -6.34 22.20
C GLU A 133 -12.93 -5.60 21.22
N SER A 134 -12.34 -4.90 20.26
CA SER A 134 -13.11 -4.22 19.21
C SER A 134 -12.35 -4.21 17.90
N PHE A 135 -13.09 -4.14 16.79
CA PHE A 135 -12.56 -4.10 15.45
C PHE A 135 -13.10 -2.86 14.71
N LEU A 136 -12.21 -2.08 14.11
CA LEU A 136 -12.57 -1.00 13.19
C LEU A 136 -13.04 -1.62 11.87
N LEU A 137 -14.28 -1.33 11.48
CA LEU A 137 -14.89 -1.82 10.24
C LEU A 137 -14.91 -0.77 9.12
N ALA A 138 -15.04 0.50 9.49
CA ALA A 138 -15.10 1.61 8.55
C ALA A 138 -14.55 2.87 9.20
N GLU A 139 -13.94 3.73 8.38
CA GLU A 139 -13.46 5.04 8.81
C GLU A 139 -13.62 6.03 7.67
N VAL A 140 -14.11 7.22 8.01
CA VAL A 140 -14.19 8.36 7.09
C VAL A 140 -13.70 9.61 7.79
N GLN A 141 -13.04 10.47 7.02
CA GLN A 141 -12.83 11.87 7.36
C GLN A 141 -13.61 12.66 6.33
N GLY A 142 -14.42 13.63 6.76
CA GLY A 142 -15.22 14.38 5.80
C GLY A 142 -16.34 15.20 6.44
N ASP A 143 -17.36 15.46 5.62
CA ASP A 143 -18.56 16.18 6.00
C ASP A 143 -19.64 15.25 6.58
N GLU A 144 -20.82 15.80 6.91
CA GLU A 144 -21.94 15.00 7.43
C GLU A 144 -22.44 13.94 6.45
N GLY A 145 -22.24 14.11 5.14
CA GLY A 145 -22.60 13.12 4.12
C GLY A 145 -21.74 11.86 4.23
N ASP A 146 -20.43 12.04 4.38
CA ASP A 146 -19.49 10.94 4.61
C ASP A 146 -19.82 10.17 5.92
N LEU A 147 -20.16 10.90 6.99
CA LEU A 147 -20.56 10.29 8.27
C LEU A 147 -21.88 9.53 8.17
N THR A 148 -22.84 10.07 7.40
CA THR A 148 -24.11 9.40 7.11
C THR A 148 -23.86 8.03 6.48
N ALA A 149 -22.88 7.91 5.57
CA ALA A 149 -22.51 6.64 4.95
C ALA A 149 -22.01 5.58 5.91
N VAL A 150 -21.12 5.97 6.82
CA VAL A 150 -20.66 5.08 7.87
C VAL A 150 -21.80 4.75 8.86
N GLY A 151 -22.69 5.71 9.11
CA GLY A 151 -23.89 5.51 9.92
C GLY A 151 -24.86 4.48 9.35
N GLU A 152 -25.09 4.52 8.03
CA GLU A 152 -25.92 3.54 7.32
C GLU A 152 -25.31 2.14 7.37
N ALA A 153 -23.99 2.03 7.17
CA ALA A 153 -23.28 0.77 7.34
C ALA A 153 -23.43 0.22 8.76
N GLY A 154 -23.27 1.07 9.78
CA GLY A 154 -23.47 0.71 11.18
C GLY A 154 -24.89 0.21 11.48
N ARG A 155 -25.93 0.86 10.94
CA ARG A 155 -27.33 0.43 11.12
C ARG A 155 -27.60 -0.93 10.47
N ALA A 156 -27.18 -1.09 9.22
CA ALA A 156 -27.39 -2.33 8.48
C ALA A 156 -26.68 -3.51 9.16
N LEU A 157 -25.44 -3.29 9.62
CA LEU A 157 -24.69 -4.29 10.39
C LEU A 157 -25.36 -4.60 11.74
N ALA A 158 -25.83 -3.59 12.47
CA ALA A 158 -26.50 -3.80 13.75
C ALA A 158 -27.76 -4.66 13.60
N ALA A 159 -28.56 -4.37 12.57
CA ALA A 159 -29.73 -5.15 12.22
C ALA A 159 -29.35 -6.60 11.86
N ARG A 160 -28.35 -6.78 10.99
CA ARG A 160 -27.85 -8.10 10.58
C ARG A 160 -27.35 -8.93 11.76
N LEU A 161 -26.59 -8.30 12.65
CA LEU A 161 -25.96 -8.96 13.78
C LEU A 161 -26.90 -9.10 14.99
N SER A 162 -28.08 -8.47 14.96
CA SER A 162 -29.03 -8.42 16.08
C SER A 162 -28.39 -7.85 17.35
N VAL A 163 -27.64 -6.76 17.21
CA VAL A 163 -26.97 -6.06 18.31
C VAL A 163 -27.35 -4.58 18.34
N ASP A 164 -27.14 -3.94 19.49
CA ASP A 164 -27.37 -2.50 19.62
C ASP A 164 -26.31 -1.69 18.88
N ALA A 165 -26.70 -0.52 18.37
CA ALA A 165 -25.79 0.47 17.81
C ALA A 165 -25.85 1.79 18.56
N LYS A 166 -24.68 2.38 18.84
CA LYS A 166 -24.53 3.64 19.58
C LYS A 166 -23.84 4.70 18.73
N GLY A 167 -24.28 5.96 18.87
CA GLY A 167 -23.64 7.11 18.21
C GLY A 167 -23.88 7.25 16.71
N LEU A 168 -24.75 6.41 16.12
CA LEU A 168 -25.11 6.52 14.71
C LEU A 168 -25.94 7.79 14.46
N PRO A 169 -25.73 8.51 13.35
CA PRO A 169 -26.56 9.67 12.97
C PRO A 169 -27.99 9.22 12.67
N GLU A 170 -28.93 10.14 12.49
CA GLU A 170 -30.25 9.80 11.97
C GLU A 170 -30.15 9.15 10.57
N PRO A 171 -31.15 8.35 10.15
CA PRO A 171 -31.22 7.84 8.79
C PRO A 171 -31.18 8.97 7.76
N GLY A 172 -30.27 8.84 6.79
CA GLY A 172 -30.15 9.76 5.67
C GLY A 172 -30.74 9.19 4.39
N ALA A 173 -30.47 9.88 3.27
CA ALA A 173 -30.79 9.35 1.95
C ALA A 173 -29.89 8.15 1.62
N THR A 174 -30.49 7.07 1.13
CA THR A 174 -29.78 5.85 0.71
C THR A 174 -28.63 6.18 -0.23
N LEU A 175 -27.42 5.73 0.10
CA LEU A 175 -26.26 6.01 -0.73
C LEU A 175 -26.29 5.20 -2.02
N ALA A 176 -25.93 5.88 -3.10
CA ALA A 176 -25.67 5.24 -4.38
C ALA A 176 -24.48 4.25 -4.23
N PRO A 177 -24.46 3.16 -5.01
CA PRO A 177 -23.29 2.30 -5.10
C PRO A 177 -22.04 3.06 -5.53
N ASP A 178 -20.94 2.79 -4.83
CA ASP A 178 -19.60 3.19 -5.27
C ASP A 178 -19.06 2.26 -6.40
N GLY A 179 -19.76 1.13 -6.67
CA GLY A 179 -19.47 0.19 -7.75
C GLY A 179 -19.97 -1.25 -7.48
N PRO A 180 -19.53 -2.25 -8.27
CA PRO A 180 -19.79 -3.68 -8.03
C PRO A 180 -18.82 -4.26 -6.99
N ALA A 181 -19.32 -5.03 -6.01
CA ALA A 181 -18.48 -5.53 -4.91
C ALA A 181 -17.19 -6.21 -5.40
N LEU A 182 -16.07 -5.93 -4.73
CA LEU A 182 -14.79 -6.57 -5.03
C LEU A 182 -14.68 -7.93 -4.33
N ASP A 183 -13.96 -8.85 -4.96
CA ASP A 183 -13.55 -10.09 -4.32
C ASP A 183 -12.38 -9.88 -3.33
N ALA A 184 -12.15 -10.86 -2.46
CA ALA A 184 -11.08 -10.82 -1.48
C ALA A 184 -9.69 -10.75 -2.13
N ARG A 185 -9.49 -11.38 -3.30
CA ARG A 185 -8.26 -11.29 -4.10
C ARG A 185 -7.90 -9.83 -4.40
N ARG A 186 -8.85 -9.05 -4.91
CA ARG A 186 -8.70 -7.65 -5.29
C ARG A 186 -8.61 -6.74 -4.07
N LEU A 187 -9.17 -7.11 -2.92
CA LEU A 187 -9.08 -6.29 -1.70
C LEU A 187 -7.81 -6.52 -0.88
N CYS A 188 -7.23 -7.74 -0.89
CA CYS A 188 -6.20 -8.13 0.07
C CYS A 188 -4.89 -7.34 0.00
N ARG A 189 -4.58 -6.75 -1.16
CA ARG A 189 -3.28 -6.12 -1.40
C ARG A 189 -3.13 -4.79 -0.68
N TRP A 190 -4.12 -3.91 -0.75
CA TRP A 190 -3.99 -2.54 -0.26
C TRP A 190 -4.97 -2.24 0.86
N SER A 191 -4.58 -1.39 1.80
CA SER A 191 -5.48 -0.83 2.81
C SER A 191 -5.22 0.66 2.99
N LEU A 192 -6.28 1.44 3.16
CA LEU A 192 -6.20 2.85 3.51
C LEU A 192 -6.92 3.04 4.84
N ARG A 193 -6.20 3.45 5.87
CA ARG A 193 -6.77 3.70 7.20
C ARG A 193 -5.92 4.68 7.98
N ARG A 194 -6.45 5.21 9.06
CA ARG A 194 -5.68 6.00 10.00
C ARG A 194 -4.70 5.13 10.80
N GLU A 195 -3.53 5.71 11.06
CA GLU A 195 -2.46 5.20 11.92
C GLU A 195 -1.84 6.37 12.69
N GLY A 196 -2.24 6.52 13.95
CA GLY A 196 -1.99 7.71 14.75
C GLY A 196 -2.66 8.95 14.15
N GLU A 197 -1.85 9.93 13.74
CA GLU A 197 -2.33 11.19 13.16
C GLU A 197 -2.38 11.20 11.62
N HIS A 198 -2.09 10.07 10.97
CA HIS A 198 -1.94 10.01 9.51
C HIS A 198 -2.89 8.99 8.89
N PHE A 199 -3.42 9.29 7.70
CA PHE A 199 -4.01 8.26 6.85
C PHE A 199 -2.91 7.58 6.04
N VAL A 200 -2.79 6.26 6.15
CA VAL A 200 -1.73 5.49 5.53
C VAL A 200 -2.32 4.53 4.50
N LEU A 201 -1.92 4.68 3.25
CA LEU A 201 -2.12 3.67 2.21
C LEU A 201 -0.98 2.65 2.32
N ARG A 202 -1.32 1.40 2.60
CA ARG A 202 -0.34 0.31 2.75
C ARG A 202 -0.43 -0.70 1.63
N ASP A 203 0.71 -1.26 1.24
CA ASP A 203 0.83 -2.46 0.41
C ASP A 203 1.20 -3.65 1.32
N HIS A 204 0.29 -4.62 1.37
CA HIS A 204 0.44 -5.86 2.12
C HIS A 204 1.16 -6.94 1.32
N ALA A 205 1.39 -6.72 0.02
CA ALA A 205 2.19 -7.63 -0.77
C ALA A 205 3.59 -7.72 -0.15
N ARG A 206 4.05 -8.96 0.05
CA ARG A 206 5.34 -9.31 0.63
C ARG A 206 6.46 -9.03 -0.38
N LEU A 207 6.59 -7.78 -0.78
CA LEU A 207 7.54 -7.37 -1.79
C LEU A 207 8.74 -6.77 -1.09
N GLY A 208 9.90 -6.97 -1.68
CA GLY A 208 11.15 -6.48 -1.15
C GLY A 208 12.31 -7.22 -1.78
N PRO A 209 13.53 -6.67 -1.66
CA PRO A 209 14.77 -7.36 -1.99
C PRO A 209 14.86 -8.85 -1.61
N ARG A 210 14.13 -9.30 -0.59
CA ARG A 210 14.05 -10.71 -0.19
C ARG A 210 13.61 -11.68 -1.28
N GLU A 211 12.74 -11.29 -2.21
CA GLU A 211 12.35 -12.19 -3.30
C GLU A 211 13.52 -12.51 -4.24
N ALA A 212 14.47 -11.57 -4.36
CA ALA A 212 15.66 -11.77 -5.15
C ALA A 212 16.70 -12.64 -4.42
N VAL A 213 16.56 -12.89 -3.10
CA VAL A 213 17.53 -13.62 -2.29
C VAL A 213 17.92 -14.98 -2.87
N PRO A 214 17.01 -15.87 -3.29
CA PRO A 214 17.42 -17.16 -3.88
C PRO A 214 18.29 -16.98 -5.14
N ARG A 215 17.93 -16.02 -5.99
CA ARG A 215 18.68 -15.68 -7.20
C ARG A 215 20.02 -15.02 -6.86
N GLU A 216 20.03 -14.10 -5.91
CA GLU A 216 21.24 -13.39 -5.45
C GLU A 216 22.21 -14.35 -4.77
N ILE A 217 21.72 -15.32 -4.00
CA ILE A 217 22.50 -16.44 -3.47
C ILE A 217 23.11 -17.24 -4.63
N ALA A 218 22.32 -17.61 -5.64
CA ALA A 218 22.85 -18.36 -6.79
C ALA A 218 23.93 -17.58 -7.55
N ILE A 219 23.71 -16.27 -7.78
CA ILE A 219 24.71 -15.39 -8.41
C ILE A 219 25.96 -15.28 -7.54
N LEU A 220 25.81 -15.09 -6.23
CA LEU A 220 26.92 -14.99 -5.28
C LEU A 220 27.74 -16.28 -5.25
N ILE A 221 27.09 -17.46 -5.23
CA ILE A 221 27.75 -18.77 -5.29
C ILE A 221 28.54 -18.90 -6.60
N ALA A 222 27.92 -18.59 -7.74
CA ALA A 222 28.59 -18.65 -9.04
C ALA A 222 29.82 -17.72 -9.09
N MET A 223 29.69 -16.48 -8.60
CA MET A 223 30.80 -15.53 -8.52
C MET A 223 31.90 -16.01 -7.56
N ALA A 224 31.54 -16.60 -6.41
CA ALA A 224 32.48 -17.15 -5.44
C ALA A 224 33.29 -18.32 -6.02
N LEU A 225 32.66 -19.18 -6.85
CA LEU A 225 33.36 -20.26 -7.55
C LEU A 225 34.38 -19.73 -8.56
N VAL A 226 34.00 -18.72 -9.37
CA VAL A 226 34.93 -18.08 -10.32
C VAL A 226 36.06 -17.35 -9.58
N PHE A 227 35.76 -16.67 -8.49
CA PHE A 227 36.75 -16.05 -7.60
C PHE A 227 37.76 -17.08 -7.07
N ALA A 228 37.28 -18.20 -6.50
CA ALA A 228 38.13 -19.25 -5.96
C ALA A 228 38.99 -19.91 -7.05
N GLY A 229 38.40 -20.19 -8.21
CA GLY A 229 39.10 -20.74 -9.38
C GLY A 229 40.19 -19.79 -9.90
N SER A 230 39.93 -18.48 -9.91
CA SER A 230 40.89 -17.47 -10.37
C SER A 230 42.09 -17.36 -9.43
N TRP A 231 41.87 -17.36 -8.11
CA TRP A 231 42.96 -17.39 -7.12
C TRP A 231 43.75 -18.70 -7.18
N TYR A 232 43.08 -19.84 -7.35
CA TYR A 232 43.75 -21.12 -7.55
C TYR A 232 44.61 -21.13 -8.82
N ALA A 233 44.07 -20.66 -9.95
CA ALA A 233 44.81 -20.58 -11.21
C ALA A 233 46.01 -19.62 -11.12
N THR A 234 45.87 -18.52 -10.38
CA THR A 234 46.97 -17.60 -10.07
C THR A 234 48.09 -18.31 -9.31
N TRP A 235 47.74 -18.99 -8.21
CA TRP A 235 48.68 -19.74 -7.39
C TRP A 235 49.38 -20.86 -8.18
N ALA A 236 48.60 -21.70 -8.88
CA ALA A 236 49.13 -22.80 -9.67
C ALA A 236 50.07 -22.30 -10.80
N SER A 237 49.71 -21.19 -11.46
CA SER A 237 50.55 -20.59 -12.50
C SER A 237 51.82 -19.97 -11.93
N TYR A 238 51.75 -19.38 -10.74
CA TYR A 238 52.91 -18.82 -10.06
C TYR A 238 53.91 -19.92 -9.66
N VAL A 239 53.43 -21.02 -9.08
CA VAL A 239 54.27 -22.19 -8.72
C VAL A 239 54.87 -22.84 -9.97
N ALA A 240 54.16 -22.83 -11.10
CA ALA A 240 54.64 -23.33 -12.38
C ALA A 240 55.51 -22.32 -13.16
N GLU A 241 55.89 -21.19 -12.55
CA GLU A 241 56.71 -20.12 -13.15
C GLU A 241 56.11 -19.48 -14.43
N ARG A 242 54.79 -19.58 -14.61
CA ARG A 242 54.03 -18.98 -15.72
C ARG A 242 53.55 -17.58 -15.35
N TYR A 243 54.48 -16.63 -15.23
CA TYR A 243 54.22 -15.31 -14.66
C TYR A 243 53.15 -14.49 -15.41
N THR A 244 53.11 -14.53 -16.74
CA THR A 244 52.09 -13.80 -17.52
C THR A 244 50.68 -14.33 -17.23
N THR A 245 50.52 -15.65 -17.18
CA THR A 245 49.24 -16.28 -16.84
C THR A 245 48.86 -15.99 -15.39
N ALA A 246 49.83 -16.02 -14.47
CA ALA A 246 49.61 -15.67 -13.07
C ALA A 246 49.15 -14.21 -12.93
N ALA A 247 49.73 -13.27 -13.68
CA ALA A 247 49.33 -11.86 -13.65
C ALA A 247 47.88 -11.65 -14.14
N ILE A 248 47.50 -12.29 -15.25
CA ILE A 248 46.13 -12.20 -15.81
C ILE A 248 45.11 -12.82 -14.85
N ALA A 249 45.39 -14.02 -14.33
CA ALA A 249 44.53 -14.69 -13.37
C ALA A 249 44.40 -13.88 -12.07
N GLY A 250 45.51 -13.27 -11.60
CA GLY A 250 45.52 -12.45 -10.39
C GLY A 250 44.72 -11.16 -10.54
N ALA A 251 44.83 -10.47 -11.68
CA ALA A 251 44.01 -9.30 -11.99
C ALA A 251 42.52 -9.65 -12.04
N THR A 252 42.18 -10.77 -12.66
CA THR A 252 40.80 -11.30 -12.69
C THR A 252 40.29 -11.60 -11.28
N ALA A 253 41.13 -12.25 -10.45
CA ALA A 253 40.78 -12.58 -9.08
C ALA A 253 40.52 -11.33 -8.22
N LEU A 254 41.31 -10.27 -8.38
CA LEU A 254 41.10 -8.99 -7.71
C LEU A 254 39.76 -8.34 -8.08
N VAL A 255 39.44 -8.29 -9.38
CA VAL A 255 38.15 -7.77 -9.87
C VAL A 255 36.99 -8.60 -9.29
N MET A 256 37.11 -9.93 -9.34
CA MET A 256 36.09 -10.84 -8.79
C MET A 256 35.92 -10.69 -7.28
N THR A 257 36.98 -10.36 -6.54
CA THR A 257 36.91 -10.07 -5.10
C THR A 257 35.94 -8.91 -4.84
N PHE A 258 36.06 -7.83 -5.60
CA PHE A 258 35.17 -6.67 -5.48
C PHE A 258 33.71 -7.02 -5.79
N PHE A 259 33.46 -7.78 -6.86
CA PHE A 259 32.11 -8.21 -7.22
C PHE A 259 31.48 -9.13 -6.16
N VAL A 260 32.23 -10.10 -5.63
CA VAL A 260 31.75 -11.00 -4.56
C VAL A 260 31.41 -10.19 -3.31
N LEU A 261 32.27 -9.27 -2.89
CA LEU A 261 32.00 -8.42 -1.72
C LEU A 261 30.78 -7.52 -1.94
N THR A 262 30.64 -6.94 -3.13
CA THR A 262 29.47 -6.11 -3.49
C THR A 262 28.19 -6.93 -3.48
N MET A 263 28.18 -8.11 -4.12
CA MET A 263 27.02 -9.00 -4.11
C MET A 263 26.69 -9.51 -2.71
N ALA A 264 27.68 -9.75 -1.86
CA ALA A 264 27.45 -10.11 -0.46
C ALA A 264 26.77 -8.97 0.32
N GLN A 265 27.13 -7.71 0.06
CA GLN A 265 26.45 -6.55 0.64
C GLN A 265 25.02 -6.38 0.13
N ILE A 266 24.80 -6.56 -1.19
CA ILE A 266 23.46 -6.57 -1.79
C ILE A 266 22.62 -7.66 -1.12
N LEU A 267 23.11 -8.90 -1.08
CA LEU A 267 22.42 -10.02 -0.44
C LEU A 267 22.13 -9.75 1.05
N ARG A 268 23.08 -9.17 1.78
CA ARG A 268 22.88 -8.81 3.18
C ARG A 268 21.78 -7.76 3.33
N HIS A 269 21.76 -6.74 2.48
CA HIS A 269 20.69 -5.75 2.45
C HIS A 269 19.35 -6.42 2.12
N SER A 270 19.36 -7.32 1.12
CA SER A 270 18.18 -8.07 0.71
C SER A 270 17.60 -8.93 1.81
N LEU A 271 18.46 -9.63 2.55
CA LEU A 271 18.09 -10.45 3.71
C LEU A 271 17.60 -9.59 4.89
N ALA A 272 18.21 -8.43 5.12
CA ALA A 272 17.85 -7.53 6.21
C ALA A 272 16.50 -6.82 5.96
N PHE A 273 16.14 -6.61 4.69
CA PHE A 273 14.92 -5.93 4.30
C PHE A 273 13.67 -6.66 4.80
N ARG A 274 12.79 -5.95 5.52
CA ARG A 274 11.48 -6.45 5.95
C ARG A 274 10.42 -5.53 5.35
N GLY A 275 9.86 -5.92 4.21
CA GLY A 275 8.81 -5.15 3.52
C GLY A 275 7.41 -5.69 3.70
N ASP A 276 7.19 -6.40 4.80
CA ASP A 276 5.85 -6.87 5.14
C ASP A 276 5.05 -5.64 5.58
N ASN A 277 4.01 -5.28 4.82
CA ASN A 277 3.02 -4.26 5.17
C ASN A 277 3.60 -2.84 5.20
N GLU A 278 3.96 -2.30 4.04
CA GLU A 278 4.64 -1.01 3.94
C GLU A 278 3.72 0.13 3.53
N ALA A 279 4.00 1.32 4.06
CA ALA A 279 3.27 2.53 3.67
C ALA A 279 3.71 2.96 2.26
N LEU A 280 2.82 2.89 1.28
CA LEU A 280 3.02 3.48 -0.05
C LEU A 280 2.96 5.01 0.03
N MET A 281 2.04 5.49 0.85
CA MET A 281 1.70 6.89 1.00
C MET A 281 1.16 7.10 2.41
N TRP A 282 1.53 8.21 3.04
CA TRP A 282 0.80 8.70 4.20
C TRP A 282 0.41 10.15 4.01
N MET A 283 -0.77 10.49 4.51
CA MET A 283 -1.35 11.82 4.45
C MET A 283 -1.44 12.38 5.86
N ALA A 284 -0.77 13.50 6.07
CA ALA A 284 -0.88 14.34 7.25
C ALA A 284 -1.86 15.50 6.95
N ARG A 285 -2.09 16.33 7.98
CA ARG A 285 -3.06 17.44 8.02
C ARG A 285 -2.91 18.51 6.90
N ASP A 286 -1.84 18.50 6.11
CA ASP A 286 -1.66 19.35 4.92
C ASP A 286 -0.67 18.78 3.88
N GLN A 287 -0.18 17.57 4.11
CA GLN A 287 0.93 16.99 3.36
C GLN A 287 0.61 15.57 2.91
N LEU A 288 0.98 15.30 1.68
CA LEU A 288 1.06 13.99 1.10
C LEU A 288 2.53 13.57 1.11
N VAL A 289 2.87 12.50 1.80
CA VAL A 289 4.20 11.92 1.69
C VAL A 289 4.08 10.61 0.94
N VAL A 290 4.74 10.54 -0.20
CA VAL A 290 4.89 9.30 -0.96
C VAL A 290 6.18 8.65 -0.53
N ALA A 291 6.11 7.41 -0.06
CA ALA A 291 7.28 6.70 0.44
C ALA A 291 8.30 6.52 -0.70
N PRO A 292 9.61 6.72 -0.43
CA PRO A 292 10.65 6.43 -1.40
C PRO A 292 10.77 4.93 -1.63
N TRP A 293 10.56 4.47 -2.86
CA TRP A 293 10.75 3.06 -3.21
C TRP A 293 11.95 2.84 -4.13
N HIS A 294 12.77 1.85 -3.75
CA HIS A 294 13.71 1.20 -4.65
C HIS A 294 12.95 0.08 -5.37
N ASP A 295 12.70 0.24 -6.66
CA ASP A 295 12.26 -0.81 -7.61
C ASP A 295 10.99 -1.58 -7.20
N ARG A 296 9.86 -0.85 -7.08
CA ARG A 296 8.54 -1.43 -7.20
C ARG A 296 7.82 -0.80 -8.37
N ASP A 297 6.92 -1.57 -8.99
CA ASP A 297 5.96 -1.07 -9.97
C ASP A 297 4.96 -0.11 -9.27
N GLY A 298 5.42 1.00 -8.71
CA GLY A 298 4.69 1.87 -7.80
C GLY A 298 5.64 2.83 -7.07
N ALA A 299 5.45 4.14 -7.25
CA ALA A 299 6.36 5.23 -6.85
C ALA A 299 7.68 5.29 -7.59
N ILE A 300 7.56 5.38 -8.91
CA ILE A 300 8.62 5.91 -9.77
C ILE A 300 8.37 7.42 -9.89
N ASP A 301 9.30 8.24 -9.38
CA ASP A 301 9.47 9.60 -9.90
C ASP A 301 9.82 9.44 -11.38
N VAL A 302 8.85 9.66 -12.26
CA VAL A 302 9.03 9.48 -13.71
C VAL A 302 9.88 10.63 -14.29
N GLY A 303 10.23 11.63 -13.46
CA GLY A 303 11.16 12.70 -13.78
C GLY A 303 12.62 12.30 -13.57
N THR A 304 13.52 13.00 -14.26
CA THR A 304 14.98 12.76 -14.23
C THR A 304 15.66 13.08 -12.89
N ALA A 305 14.91 13.47 -11.85
CA ALA A 305 15.46 14.08 -10.63
C ALA A 305 15.53 13.16 -9.40
N GLY A 306 14.97 11.95 -9.44
CA GLY A 306 15.20 10.90 -8.43
C GLY A 306 14.99 11.36 -6.97
N ARG A 307 13.89 12.08 -6.69
CA ARG A 307 13.65 12.60 -5.34
C ARG A 307 12.98 11.56 -4.45
N TYR A 308 13.79 10.88 -3.65
CA TYR A 308 13.33 9.93 -2.64
C TYR A 308 12.56 10.63 -1.50
N GLY A 309 11.30 10.24 -1.29
CA GLY A 309 10.54 10.59 -0.08
C GLY A 309 10.07 12.04 -0.07
N ALA A 310 9.42 12.47 -1.15
CA ALA A 310 8.87 13.81 -1.23
C ALA A 310 7.68 13.95 -0.26
N SER A 311 7.84 14.82 0.74
CA SER A 311 6.69 15.48 1.33
C SER A 311 6.22 16.55 0.34
N ILE A 312 4.98 16.42 -0.09
CA ILE A 312 4.33 17.24 -1.11
C ILE A 312 3.20 17.95 -0.39
N SER A 313 3.15 19.27 -0.49
CA SER A 313 1.99 19.98 0.06
C SER A 313 0.74 19.53 -0.70
N LEU A 314 -0.38 19.31 -0.01
CA LEU A 314 -1.66 19.04 -0.69
C LEU A 314 -2.08 20.20 -1.60
N ALA A 315 -1.52 21.40 -1.42
CA ALA A 315 -1.70 22.54 -2.32
C ALA A 315 -0.94 22.38 -3.65
N GLU A 316 0.10 21.54 -3.70
CA GLU A 316 0.89 21.24 -4.90
C GLU A 316 0.36 20.03 -5.68
N LEU A 317 -0.59 19.28 -5.10
CA LEU A 317 -1.25 18.15 -5.74
C LEU A 317 -2.32 18.65 -6.71
N ALA A 318 -2.05 18.54 -8.01
CA ALA A 318 -2.94 18.96 -9.08
C ALA A 318 -4.05 17.93 -9.31
N SER A 319 -3.70 16.64 -9.39
CA SER A 319 -4.66 15.56 -9.58
C SER A 319 -4.11 14.23 -9.07
N ILE A 320 -5.03 13.28 -8.85
CA ILE A 320 -4.73 11.85 -8.82
C ILE A 320 -5.49 11.23 -9.99
N GLU A 321 -4.81 10.45 -10.80
CA GLU A 321 -5.33 9.84 -12.01
C GLU A 321 -4.89 8.38 -12.17
N LEU A 322 -5.55 7.68 -13.08
CA LEU A 322 -5.19 6.32 -13.48
C LEU A 322 -4.49 6.35 -14.82
N VAL A 323 -3.28 5.80 -14.85
CA VAL A 323 -2.48 5.68 -16.07
C VAL A 323 -2.42 4.21 -16.49
N PRO A 324 -2.82 3.88 -17.74
CA PRO A 324 -2.66 2.52 -18.24
C PRO A 324 -1.19 2.16 -18.39
N LEU A 325 -0.84 0.97 -17.91
CA LEU A 325 0.46 0.33 -18.08
C LEU A 325 0.27 -1.01 -18.78
N SER A 326 1.36 -1.59 -19.30
CA SER A 326 1.34 -2.94 -19.88
C SER A 326 0.95 -4.03 -18.89
N SER A 327 1.01 -3.76 -17.58
CA SER A 327 0.74 -4.71 -16.51
C SER A 327 -0.45 -4.35 -15.63
N GLY A 328 -1.26 -3.35 -16.02
CA GLY A 328 -2.41 -2.90 -15.22
C GLY A 328 -2.59 -1.39 -15.26
N ARG A 329 -3.01 -0.80 -14.14
CA ARG A 329 -3.25 0.64 -14.00
C ARG A 329 -2.39 1.20 -12.86
N ALA A 330 -1.61 2.24 -13.13
CA ALA A 330 -0.92 3.00 -12.10
C ALA A 330 -1.83 4.08 -11.54
N LEU A 331 -1.93 4.17 -10.21
CA LEU A 331 -2.41 5.38 -9.55
C LEU A 331 -1.30 6.39 -9.53
N ARG A 332 -1.51 7.56 -10.16
CA ARG A 332 -0.48 8.59 -10.33
C ARG A 332 -0.93 9.91 -9.75
N CYS A 333 -0.07 10.55 -8.98
CA CYS A 333 -0.19 11.92 -8.55
C CYS A 333 0.49 12.85 -9.56
N ASP A 334 -0.22 13.88 -10.01
CA ASP A 334 0.37 15.03 -10.70
C ASP A 334 0.63 16.13 -9.67
N THR A 335 1.90 16.54 -9.56
CA THR A 335 2.36 17.47 -8.52
C THR A 335 3.20 18.58 -9.14
N ALA A 336 3.38 19.69 -8.42
CA ALA A 336 4.30 20.75 -8.83
C ALA A 336 5.74 20.28 -9.06
N HIS A 337 6.12 19.11 -8.51
CA HIS A 337 7.45 18.52 -8.65
C HIS A 337 7.56 17.45 -9.75
N GLY A 338 6.45 17.13 -10.41
CA GLY A 338 6.40 16.10 -11.45
C GLY A 338 5.38 15.01 -11.14
N LEU A 339 5.36 14.01 -12.02
CA LEU A 339 4.47 12.86 -11.92
C LEU A 339 5.07 11.83 -10.96
N ILE A 340 4.24 11.32 -10.05
CA ILE A 340 4.65 10.33 -9.06
C ILE A 340 3.62 9.21 -9.04
N ASP A 341 4.03 7.98 -9.38
CA ASP A 341 3.16 6.83 -9.22
C ASP A 341 2.99 6.53 -7.71
N LEU A 342 1.83 6.09 -7.24
CA LEU A 342 1.64 5.59 -5.87
C LEU A 342 1.78 4.07 -5.83
N GLY A 343 1.31 3.40 -6.88
CA GLY A 343 1.25 1.96 -6.97
C GLY A 343 0.55 1.49 -8.25
N VAL A 344 0.81 0.25 -8.66
CA VAL A 344 0.15 -0.39 -9.80
C VAL A 344 -0.81 -1.48 -9.32
N LEU A 345 -2.04 -1.40 -9.81
CA LEU A 345 -3.13 -2.35 -9.59
C LEU A 345 -3.36 -3.18 -10.87
N GLU A 346 -3.75 -4.45 -10.71
CA GLU A 346 -3.90 -5.39 -11.84
C GLU A 346 -5.16 -5.08 -12.67
N ASP A 347 -6.18 -4.55 -12.02
CA ASP A 347 -7.55 -4.50 -12.52
C ASP A 347 -8.09 -3.06 -12.54
N GLU A 348 -8.83 -2.70 -13.60
CA GLU A 348 -9.34 -1.34 -13.80
C GLU A 348 -10.41 -0.97 -12.78
N GLU A 349 -11.33 -1.89 -12.49
CA GLU A 349 -12.41 -1.69 -11.52
C GLU A 349 -11.84 -1.52 -10.10
N GLN A 350 -10.85 -2.35 -9.74
CA GLN A 350 -10.07 -2.19 -8.51
C GLN A 350 -9.40 -0.81 -8.45
N ALA A 351 -8.78 -0.38 -9.55
CA ALA A 351 -8.06 0.89 -9.62
C ALA A 351 -8.97 2.11 -9.51
N GLU A 352 -10.15 2.08 -10.13
CA GLU A 352 -11.16 3.14 -10.02
C GLU A 352 -11.66 3.32 -8.60
N ARG A 353 -11.85 2.22 -7.86
CA ARG A 353 -12.25 2.28 -6.44
C ARG A 353 -11.20 2.91 -5.56
N TRP A 354 -9.94 2.49 -5.72
CA TRP A 354 -8.83 3.10 -4.99
C TRP A 354 -8.66 4.58 -5.36
N LEU A 355 -8.85 4.93 -6.63
CA LEU A 355 -8.85 6.33 -7.06
C LEU A 355 -9.96 7.13 -6.37
N ALA A 356 -11.18 6.61 -6.32
CA ALA A 356 -12.32 7.27 -5.69
C ALA A 356 -12.09 7.49 -4.19
N ALA A 357 -11.62 6.47 -3.47
CA ALA A 357 -11.30 6.58 -2.05
C ALA A 357 -10.17 7.58 -1.77
N LEU A 358 -9.10 7.57 -2.58
CA LEU A 358 -8.01 8.55 -2.46
C LEU A 358 -8.47 9.98 -2.77
N ARG A 359 -9.32 10.17 -3.79
CA ARG A 359 -9.89 11.49 -4.09
C ARG A 359 -10.79 11.99 -2.98
N ARG A 360 -11.61 11.13 -2.38
CA ARG A 360 -12.42 11.44 -1.21
C ARG A 360 -11.54 11.87 -0.04
N LEU A 361 -10.50 11.09 0.28
CA LEU A 361 -9.54 11.42 1.33
C LEU A 361 -8.79 12.74 1.07
N VAL A 362 -8.31 12.97 -0.15
CA VAL A 362 -7.64 14.22 -0.52
C VAL A 362 -8.60 15.40 -0.39
N LYS A 363 -9.83 15.28 -0.88
CA LYS A 363 -10.86 16.33 -0.74
C LYS A 363 -11.13 16.61 0.74
N ALA A 364 -11.30 15.56 1.54
CA ALA A 364 -11.51 15.65 2.97
C ALA A 364 -10.29 16.16 3.75
N THR A 365 -9.09 16.14 3.18
CA THR A 365 -7.85 16.60 3.85
C THR A 365 -7.37 17.96 3.36
N ALA A 366 -7.73 18.36 2.14
CA ALA A 366 -7.37 19.64 1.56
C ALA A 366 -8.07 20.80 2.29
N HIS A 367 -7.32 21.82 2.70
CA HIS A 367 -7.88 23.05 3.24
C HIS A 367 -8.48 23.89 2.08
N ASP A 368 -9.69 24.42 2.26
CA ASP A 368 -10.45 25.15 1.21
C ASP A 368 -9.78 26.46 0.74
N GLY A 369 -8.67 26.86 1.37
CA GLY A 369 -7.80 27.97 0.95
C GLY A 369 -6.87 27.69 -0.24
N ARG A 370 -7.18 26.70 -1.11
CA ARG A 370 -6.38 26.24 -2.28
C ARG A 370 -5.89 27.34 -3.24
N ALA A 371 -6.37 28.58 -3.11
CA ALA A 371 -6.24 29.62 -4.12
C ALA A 371 -5.00 30.54 -4.03
N ARG A 372 -3.99 30.36 -3.16
CA ARG A 372 -2.90 31.37 -3.03
C ARG A 372 -1.45 30.89 -3.17
N GLY A 373 -1.18 29.59 -3.32
CA GLY A 373 0.20 29.07 -3.39
C GLY A 373 0.73 28.74 -4.78
N ALA A 374 -0.13 28.30 -5.70
CA ALA A 374 0.28 27.87 -7.04
C ALA A 374 0.45 29.08 -7.98
N LYS A 375 1.43 29.96 -7.69
CA LYS A 375 2.11 30.63 -8.80
C LYS A 375 2.83 29.53 -9.55
N SER A 376 2.19 29.07 -10.63
CA SER A 376 2.82 28.29 -11.68
C SER A 376 4.16 28.96 -12.04
N SER A 377 5.26 28.44 -11.52
CA SER A 377 6.54 28.64 -12.16
C SER A 377 6.37 28.02 -13.54
N GLY A 378 6.48 28.86 -14.57
CA GLY A 378 6.15 28.49 -15.93
C GLY A 378 6.79 27.15 -16.29
N ARG A 379 5.94 26.17 -16.62
CA ARG A 379 6.34 25.02 -17.43
C ARG A 379 6.73 25.61 -18.78
N SER A 380 7.99 26.03 -18.91
CA SER A 380 8.60 26.19 -20.21
C SER A 380 8.67 24.77 -20.77
N PRO A 381 8.03 24.47 -21.92
CA PRO A 381 8.24 23.19 -22.55
C PRO A 381 9.74 23.11 -22.84
N ALA A 382 10.43 22.20 -22.17
CA ALA A 382 11.76 21.81 -22.61
C ALA A 382 11.60 21.26 -24.03
N ALA A 383 11.92 22.10 -25.01
CA ALA A 383 12.10 21.69 -26.38
C ALA A 383 13.03 20.46 -26.39
N PRO A 384 12.84 19.49 -27.30
CA PRO A 384 13.59 18.26 -27.30
C PRO A 384 15.05 18.54 -27.70
N ALA A 385 15.90 18.85 -26.73
CA ALA A 385 17.34 18.98 -26.90
C ALA A 385 18.04 17.62 -27.12
N LEU A 386 17.30 16.52 -27.19
CA LEU A 386 17.82 15.19 -27.55
C LEU A 386 17.95 14.96 -29.07
N ALA A 387 17.38 15.82 -29.92
CA ALA A 387 17.58 15.72 -31.37
C ALA A 387 18.95 16.29 -31.84
N LEU A 388 19.64 17.08 -31.02
CA LEU A 388 20.90 17.71 -31.42
C LEU A 388 22.16 16.90 -31.03
N MET A 389 22.07 15.94 -30.10
CA MET A 389 23.21 15.06 -29.77
C MET A 389 23.32 13.83 -30.69
N MET A 390 22.23 13.37 -31.32
CA MET A 390 22.30 12.27 -32.29
C MET A 390 22.82 12.70 -33.67
N LEU A 391 22.76 14.00 -34.00
CA LEU A 391 23.38 14.56 -35.21
C LEU A 391 24.90 14.78 -35.07
N LEU A 392 25.45 14.71 -33.85
CA LEU A 392 26.88 14.92 -33.58
C LEU A 392 27.70 13.63 -33.44
N LEU A 393 27.07 12.45 -33.48
CA LEU A 393 27.75 11.16 -33.28
C LEU A 393 27.79 10.23 -34.51
N GLY A 394 27.38 10.71 -35.68
CA GLY A 394 27.80 10.10 -36.97
C GLY A 394 27.48 8.62 -37.19
N CYS A 395 26.49 8.04 -36.51
CA CYS A 395 26.06 6.67 -36.77
C CYS A 395 24.83 6.67 -37.69
N THR A 396 25.05 6.39 -38.97
CA THR A 396 24.01 5.98 -39.93
C THR A 396 23.70 4.47 -39.78
N PRO A 397 22.48 4.02 -40.16
CA PRO A 397 21.86 2.78 -39.67
C PRO A 397 22.60 1.48 -39.97
#